data_AF-A0A2H5C902-F1
#
_entry.id   AF-A0A2H5C902-F1
#
_cell.length_a   1.000
_cell.length_b   1.000
_cell.length_c   1.000
_cell.angle_alpha   90.00
_cell.angle_beta   90.00
_cell.angle_gamma   90.00
#
_symmetry.space_group_name_H-M   'P 1'
#
loop_
_entity.id
_entity.type
_entity.pdbx_description
1 polymer ?
#
loop_
_entity_poly.entity_id
_entity_poly.type
_entity_poly.pdbx_seq_one_letter_code
_entity_poly.pdbx_strand_id
1 'polypeptide(L)'
;MRAKLLGIVLTTPIAISSFASIETLSFTPDNINADISLGTLSGKTKERVYLAEEGGQKVSQLDWKFNNAAIIKGAINWDLMP
;
A
#
# COMPACT_ATOMS: atom_id res chain seq x y z
N MET A 1 28.73 -25.57 65.21
CA MET A 1 28.90 -24.67 64.05
C MET A 1 28.34 -25.35 62.80
N ARG A 2 27.36 -24.71 62.16
CA ARG A 2 26.98 -24.77 60.73
C ARG A 2 26.91 -26.14 60.03
N ALA A 3 25.75 -26.77 60.05
CA ALA A 3 25.36 -27.71 58.99
C ALA A 3 25.02 -26.90 57.72
N LYS A 4 25.82 -27.05 56.66
CA LYS A 4 25.54 -26.47 55.33
C LYS A 4 24.49 -27.35 54.65
N LEU A 5 23.29 -26.80 54.45
CA LEU A 5 22.25 -27.43 53.64
C LEU A 5 22.67 -27.35 52.16
N LEU A 6 22.93 -28.49 51.52
CA LEU A 6 23.13 -28.58 50.07
C LEU A 6 21.77 -28.82 49.42
N GLY A 7 21.20 -27.78 48.82
CA GLY A 7 19.96 -27.86 48.07
C GLY A 7 20.19 -28.51 46.70
N ILE A 8 19.51 -29.62 46.43
CA ILE A 8 19.45 -30.23 45.10
C ILE A 8 18.37 -29.49 44.31
N VAL A 9 18.78 -28.68 43.34
CA VAL A 9 17.86 -28.04 42.39
C VAL A 9 17.56 -29.04 41.27
N LEU A 10 16.35 -29.57 41.24
CA LEU A 10 15.84 -30.35 40.11
C LEU A 10 15.58 -29.39 38.95
N THR A 11 16.36 -29.47 37.88
CA THR A 11 16.05 -28.80 36.61
C THR A 11 15.41 -29.83 35.68
N THR A 12 14.15 -29.63 35.33
CA THR A 12 13.48 -30.43 34.32
C THR A 12 13.79 -29.84 32.94
N PRO A 13 14.29 -30.62 31.97
CA PRO A 13 14.48 -30.12 30.62
C PRO A 13 13.11 -29.90 29.97
N ILE A 14 12.83 -28.66 29.56
CA ILE A 14 11.69 -28.34 28.73
C ILE A 14 12.13 -28.54 27.28
N ALA A 15 11.57 -29.54 26.61
CA ALA A 15 11.77 -29.71 25.18
C ALA A 15 10.92 -28.67 24.43
N ILE A 16 11.57 -27.63 23.89
CA ILE A 16 10.91 -26.67 23.00
C ILE A 16 10.93 -27.28 21.60
N SER A 17 9.78 -27.73 21.12
CA SER A 17 9.61 -28.15 19.73
C SER A 17 9.27 -26.93 18.88
N SER A 18 10.01 -26.71 17.80
CA SER A 18 9.66 -25.75 16.75
C SER A 18 9.05 -26.53 15.60
N PHE A 19 7.80 -26.23 15.26
CA PHE A 19 7.17 -26.72 14.04
C PHE A 19 7.29 -25.64 12.98
N ALA A 20 7.95 -25.95 11.87
CA ALA A 20 7.86 -25.10 10.69
C ALA A 20 6.45 -25.28 10.10
N SER A 21 5.58 -24.27 10.22
CA SER A 21 4.36 -24.22 9.44
C SER A 21 4.73 -23.95 7.99
N ILE A 22 4.40 -24.88 7.10
CA ILE A 22 4.31 -24.55 5.68
C ILE A 22 3.06 -23.68 5.56
N GLU A 23 3.22 -22.36 5.64
CA GLU A 23 2.21 -21.48 5.09
C GLU A 23 2.22 -21.74 3.58
N THR A 24 1.26 -22.51 3.10
CA THR A 24 1.04 -22.67 1.67
C THR A 24 0.71 -21.29 1.12
N LEU A 25 1.67 -20.69 0.41
CA LEU A 25 1.46 -19.44 -0.31
C LEU A 25 0.32 -19.68 -1.31
N SER A 26 -0.90 -19.25 -0.96
CA SER A 26 -2.07 -19.44 -1.82
C SER A 26 -2.00 -18.40 -2.92
N PHE A 27 -1.75 -18.86 -4.14
CA PHE A 27 -1.72 -18.05 -5.34
C PHE A 27 -2.98 -18.33 -6.16
N THR A 28 -3.75 -17.30 -6.49
CA THR A 28 -5.00 -17.41 -7.24
C THR A 28 -4.87 -16.78 -8.63
N PRO A 29 -4.27 -17.49 -9.61
CA PRO A 29 -4.08 -16.96 -10.96
C PRO A 29 -5.40 -16.70 -11.70
N ASP A 30 -6.47 -17.42 -11.33
CA ASP A 30 -7.76 -17.36 -12.04
C ASP A 30 -8.66 -16.21 -11.58
N ASN A 31 -8.32 -15.51 -10.49
CA ASN A 31 -9.09 -14.39 -9.97
C ASN A 31 -8.76 -13.09 -10.72
N ILE A 32 -9.22 -13.01 -11.98
CA ILE A 32 -9.13 -11.82 -12.81
C ILE A 32 -10.52 -11.25 -12.98
N ASN A 33 -10.69 -9.96 -12.72
CA ASN A 33 -11.92 -9.23 -12.96
C ASN A 33 -11.66 -8.01 -13.86
N ALA A 34 -12.70 -7.59 -14.57
CA ALA A 34 -12.64 -6.43 -15.45
C ALA A 34 -13.88 -5.55 -15.22
N ASP A 35 -13.66 -4.25 -15.06
CA ASP A 35 -14.70 -3.25 -14.89
C ASP A 35 -14.74 -2.32 -16.10
N ILE A 36 -15.95 -1.98 -16.54
CA ILE A 36 -16.19 -0.98 -17.57
C ILE A 36 -17.33 -0.05 -17.15
N SER A 37 -17.12 1.26 -17.30
CA SER A 37 -18.11 2.27 -16.89
C SER A 37 -18.09 3.48 -17.82
N LEU A 38 -19.24 4.15 -17.90
CA LEU A 38 -19.42 5.42 -18.60
C LEU A 38 -19.72 6.52 -17.58
N GLY A 39 -19.24 7.72 -17.84
CA GLY A 39 -19.48 8.84 -16.95
C GLY A 39 -19.03 10.17 -17.55
N THR A 40 -18.86 11.16 -16.68
CA THR A 40 -18.36 12.48 -17.06
C THR A 40 -17.16 12.88 -16.22
N LEU A 41 -16.23 13.62 -16.83
CA LEU A 41 -15.07 14.20 -16.17
C LEU A 41 -15.19 15.73 -16.19
N SER A 42 -15.01 16.33 -15.02
CA SER A 42 -14.90 17.78 -14.85
C SER A 42 -13.57 18.07 -14.18
N GLY A 43 -12.94 19.18 -14.54
CA GLY A 43 -11.62 19.50 -14.02
C GLY A 43 -11.22 20.94 -14.26
N LYS A 44 -10.18 21.35 -13.53
CA LYS A 44 -9.52 22.63 -13.71
C LYS A 44 -8.01 22.42 -13.60
N THR A 45 -7.26 22.94 -14.56
CA THR A 45 -5.80 23.03 -14.49
C THR A 45 -5.34 24.49 -14.55
N LYS A 46 -4.24 24.80 -13.88
CA LYS A 46 -3.67 26.14 -13.81
C LYS A 46 -2.27 26.09 -14.36
N GLU A 47 -2.09 26.66 -15.54
CA GLU A 47 -0.78 26.90 -16.13
C GLU A 47 -0.25 28.22 -15.60
N ARG A 48 1.03 28.26 -15.20
CA ARG A 48 1.65 29.45 -14.59
C ARG A 48 3.04 29.66 -15.15
N VAL A 49 3.37 30.91 -15.45
CA VAL A 49 4.72 31.34 -15.83
C VAL A 49 5.28 32.20 -14.72
N TYR A 50 6.52 31.92 -14.33
CA TYR A 50 7.25 32.64 -13.29
C TYR A 50 8.57 33.16 -13.86
N LEU A 51 8.95 34.38 -13.50
CA LEU A 51 10.28 34.92 -13.79
C LEU A 51 11.24 34.51 -12.69
N ALA A 52 12.26 33.72 -13.04
CA ALA A 52 13.25 33.25 -12.09
C ALA A 52 14.16 34.39 -11.61
N GLU A 53 14.54 35.30 -12.51
CA GLU A 53 15.37 36.47 -12.19
C GLU A 53 14.71 37.47 -11.23
N GLU A 54 13.38 37.52 -11.15
CA GLU A 54 12.63 38.42 -10.26
C GLU A 54 12.13 37.69 -9.00
N GLY A 55 13.00 36.87 -8.40
CA GLY A 55 12.69 36.17 -7.15
C GLY A 55 11.54 35.15 -7.27
N GLY A 56 11.27 34.65 -8.48
CA GLY A 56 10.18 33.71 -8.73
C GLY A 56 8.81 34.38 -8.83
N GLN A 57 8.73 35.65 -9.22
CA GLN A 57 7.46 36.34 -9.40
C GLN A 57 6.61 35.68 -10.49
N LYS A 58 5.33 35.44 -10.18
CA LYS A 58 4.37 34.93 -11.16
C LYS A 58 3.97 36.04 -12.12
N VAL A 59 4.19 35.82 -13.42
CA VAL A 59 3.92 36.81 -14.48
C VAL A 59 2.77 36.44 -15.39
N SER A 60 2.40 35.16 -15.46
CA SER A 60 1.23 34.72 -16.22
C SER A 60 0.54 33.56 -15.51
N GLN A 61 -0.78 33.48 -15.69
CA GLN A 61 -1.57 32.33 -15.26
C GLN A 61 -2.75 32.13 -16.20
N LEU A 62 -2.86 30.93 -16.78
CA LEU A 62 -4.01 30.48 -17.54
C LEU A 62 -4.77 29.42 -16.75
N ASP A 63 -6.05 29.69 -16.53
CA ASP A 63 -6.95 28.83 -15.76
C ASP A 63 -7.87 28.08 -16.72
N TRP A 64 -7.46 26.86 -17.10
CA TRP A 64 -8.22 26.00 -17.99
C TRP A 64 -9.27 25.21 -17.20
N LYS A 65 -10.55 25.32 -17.57
CA LYS A 65 -11.65 24.58 -16.93
C LYS A 65 -12.49 23.87 -17.98
N PHE A 66 -12.86 22.62 -17.69
CA PHE A 66 -13.82 21.87 -18.48
C PHE A 66 -14.84 21.21 -17.54
N ASN A 67 -16.08 21.09 -18.02
CA ASN A 67 -17.16 20.49 -17.25
C ASN A 67 -17.81 19.38 -18.08
N ASN A 68 -18.13 18.28 -17.42
CA ASN A 68 -18.95 17.19 -17.93
C ASN A 68 -18.48 16.59 -19.27
N ALA A 69 -17.17 16.49 -19.50
CA ALA A 69 -16.64 15.80 -20.67
C ALA A 69 -16.96 14.31 -20.58
N ALA A 70 -17.60 13.72 -21.60
CA ALA A 70 -17.92 12.30 -21.59
C ALA A 70 -16.65 11.44 -21.54
N ILE A 71 -16.65 10.42 -20.67
CA ILE A 71 -15.54 9.48 -20.52
C ILE A 71 -16.02 8.04 -20.50
N ILE A 72 -15.11 7.15 -20.92
CA ILE A 72 -15.18 5.70 -20.69
C ILE A 72 -14.02 5.31 -19.77
N LYS A 73 -14.31 4.55 -18.71
CA LYS A 73 -13.31 4.09 -17.76
C LYS A 73 -13.33 2.56 -17.71
N GLY A 74 -12.17 1.96 -17.94
CA GLY A 74 -11.92 0.53 -17.78
C GLY A 74 -10.93 0.25 -16.66
N ALA A 75 -11.07 -0.89 -16.00
CA ALA A 75 -10.08 -1.44 -15.08
C ALA A 75 -9.97 -2.96 -15.27
N ILE A 76 -8.80 -3.51 -15.00
CA ILE A 76 -8.55 -4.96 -14.93
C ILE A 76 -7.86 -5.17 -13.59
N ASN A 77 -8.46 -5.93 -12.69
CA ASN A 77 -7.85 -6.28 -11.40
C ASN A 77 -7.52 -7.78 -11.40
N TRP A 78 -6.40 -8.12 -10.78
CA TRP A 78 -5.93 -9.48 -10.64
C TRP A 78 -5.61 -9.75 -9.17
N ASP A 79 -6.47 -10.55 -8.53
CA ASP A 79 -6.34 -10.90 -7.12
C ASP A 79 -5.41 -12.12 -6.99
N LEU A 80 -4.11 -11.83 -6.96
CA LEU A 80 -3.04 -12.84 -6.93
C LEU A 80 -3.03 -13.69 -5.65
N MET A 81 -3.64 -13.20 -4.58
CA MET A 81 -3.72 -13.85 -3.28
C MET A 81 -5.14 -13.73 -2.73
N PRO A 82 -5.61 -14.72 -1.95
CA PRO A 82 -6.92 -14.68 -1.30
C PRO A 82 -7.00 -13.68 -0.13
#